data_AF-A0A0C2N9I6-F1
#
_entry.id   AF-A0A0C2N9I6-F1
#
_cell.length_a   1.000
_cell.length_b   1.000
_cell.length_c   1.000
_cell.angle_alpha   90.00
_cell.angle_beta   90.00
_cell.angle_gamma   90.00
#
_symmetry.space_group_name_H-M   'P 1'
#
loop_
_entity.id
_entity.type
_entity.pdbx_description
1 polymer ?
#
loop_
_entity_poly.entity_id
_entity_poly.type
_entity_poly.pdbx_seq_one_letter_code
_entity_poly.pdbx_strand_id
1 'polypeptide(L)'
;MATSTRITSRESWNSNKRQVYKIGRSGYDLINLPINIEGLPFPFLVDTGPSCSIINSSVIDALKLEEDRSVTGVVRSFGGNRIAIRGCLWADIAYNGRKHR
;
A
#
# COMPACT_ATOMS: atom_id res chain seq x y z
N MET A 1 44.32 -24.46 34.68
CA MET A 1 43.50 -23.25 34.46
C MET A 1 43.95 -22.65 33.13
N ALA A 2 43.10 -22.69 32.11
CA ALA A 2 43.43 -22.24 30.76
C ALA A 2 42.92 -20.81 30.56
N THR A 3 43.84 -19.88 30.30
CA THR A 3 43.53 -18.49 30.00
C THR A 3 43.22 -18.37 28.51
N SER A 4 41.93 -18.19 28.19
CA SER A 4 41.41 -18.04 26.83
C SER A 4 41.71 -16.64 26.29
N THR A 5 42.40 -16.60 25.15
CA THR A 5 42.70 -15.42 24.34
C THR A 5 41.41 -14.75 23.86
N ARG A 6 41.09 -13.55 24.36
CA ARG A 6 40.01 -12.73 23.80
C ARG A 6 40.51 -12.02 22.54
N ILE A 7 40.20 -12.61 21.38
CA ILE A 7 40.28 -11.93 20.10
C ILE A 7 39.19 -10.86 20.04
N THR A 8 39.63 -9.67 19.66
CA THR A 8 38.85 -8.47 19.38
C THR A 8 38.04 -8.63 18.09
N SER A 9 36.75 -8.30 18.11
CA SER A 9 36.10 -7.71 16.94
C SER A 9 34.96 -6.79 17.35
N ARG A 10 35.16 -5.53 17.00
CA ARG A 10 34.25 -4.39 17.03
C ARG A 10 33.03 -4.74 16.18
N GLU A 11 31.95 -5.20 16.79
CA GLU A 11 30.67 -5.39 16.07
C GLU A 11 30.06 -4.03 15.77
N SER A 12 30.42 -3.56 14.57
CA SER A 12 29.78 -2.52 13.80
C SER A 12 28.26 -2.61 13.94
N TRP A 13 27.67 -1.62 14.62
CA TRP A 13 26.24 -1.38 14.62
C TRP A 13 25.77 -1.22 13.17
N ASN A 14 25.11 -2.26 12.68
CA ASN A 14 24.61 -2.37 11.32
C ASN A 14 23.58 -1.25 11.06
N SER A 15 24.00 -0.22 10.33
CA SER A 15 23.25 0.99 10.01
C SER A 15 22.15 0.76 8.98
N ASN A 16 21.38 -0.32 9.11
CA ASN A 16 20.16 -0.58 8.33
C ASN A 16 18.96 0.18 8.90
N LYS A 17 19.18 1.43 9.33
CA LYS A 17 18.09 2.34 9.72
C LYS A 17 17.40 2.83 8.45
N ARG A 18 16.31 2.14 8.12
CA ARG A 18 15.13 2.66 7.42
C ARG A 18 15.44 3.21 6.02
N GLN A 19 15.31 2.35 5.01
CA GLN A 19 14.67 2.80 3.77
C GLN A 19 13.27 3.28 4.17
N VAL A 20 13.16 4.55 4.57
CA VAL A 20 11.88 5.22 4.68
C VAL A 20 11.36 5.24 3.26
N TYR A 21 10.39 4.37 3.02
CA TYR A 21 9.51 4.33 1.88
C TYR A 21 9.39 5.73 1.25
N LYS A 22 9.80 5.89 -0.01
CA LYS A 22 9.69 7.17 -0.71
C LYS A 22 8.20 7.50 -0.86
N ILE A 23 7.68 8.26 0.10
CA ILE A 23 6.32 8.80 0.09
C ILE A 23 6.31 9.95 -0.91
N GLY A 24 5.48 9.85 -1.95
CA GLY A 24 5.18 10.99 -2.80
C GLY A 24 4.29 11.95 -2.01
N ARG A 25 4.84 13.10 -1.62
CA ARG A 25 4.07 14.21 -1.02
C ARG A 25 3.55 15.11 -2.15
N SER A 26 2.23 15.29 -2.25
CA SER A 26 1.65 16.38 -3.04
C SER A 26 1.45 17.61 -2.15
N GLY A 27 1.28 18.80 -2.74
CA GLY A 27 1.30 20.11 -2.06
C GLY A 27 0.28 20.35 -0.93
N TYR A 28 -0.51 19.34 -0.55
CA TYR A 28 -1.44 19.34 0.58
C TYR A 28 -1.33 18.02 1.35
N ASP A 29 -0.17 17.66 1.89
CA ASP A 29 0.10 16.50 2.77
C ASP A 29 -0.52 15.14 2.39
N LEU A 30 -0.90 14.93 1.13
CA LEU A 30 -1.42 13.66 0.67
C LEU A 30 -0.27 12.68 0.50
N ILE A 31 -0.40 11.52 1.14
CA ILE A 31 0.56 10.43 1.10
C ILE A 31 0.13 9.46 0.02
N ASN A 32 0.92 9.36 -1.05
CA ASN A 32 0.75 8.32 -2.06
C ASN A 32 1.81 7.23 -1.89
N LEU A 33 1.37 5.97 -1.93
CA LEU A 33 2.22 4.80 -1.93
C LEU A 33 2.13 4.09 -3.29
N PRO A 34 3.26 3.69 -3.90
CA PRO A 34 3.22 2.79 -5.05
C PRO A 34 2.86 1.39 -4.58
N ILE A 35 1.67 0.92 -4.91
CA ILE A 35 1.24 -0.47 -4.67
C ILE A 35 1.19 -1.23 -5.98
N ASN A 36 1.24 -2.56 -5.92
CA ASN A 36 0.90 -3.41 -7.04
C ASN A 36 -0.50 -3.97 -6.82
N ILE A 37 -1.35 -3.90 -7.84
CA ILE A 37 -2.63 -4.60 -7.90
C ILE A 37 -2.46 -5.65 -8.99
N GLU A 38 -2.58 -6.93 -8.64
CA GLU A 38 -2.36 -8.05 -9.57
C GLU A 38 -1.00 -7.97 -10.30
N GLY A 39 0.02 -7.48 -9.59
CA GLY A 39 1.39 -7.35 -10.10
C GLY A 39 1.67 -6.07 -10.91
N LEU A 40 0.67 -5.25 -11.22
CA LEU A 40 0.85 -3.99 -11.95
C LEU A 40 0.85 -2.77 -10.99
N PRO A 41 1.74 -1.78 -11.19
CA PRO A 41 1.92 -0.69 -10.24
C PRO A 41 0.87 0.41 -10.40
N PHE A 42 0.32 0.89 -9.28
CA PHE A 42 -0.61 2.00 -9.21
C PHE A 42 -0.27 2.95 -8.05
N PRO A 43 -0.47 4.27 -8.21
CA PRO A 43 -0.44 5.18 -7.08
C PRO A 43 -1.69 4.94 -6.20
N PHE A 44 -1.46 4.73 -4.91
CA PHE A 44 -2.52 4.57 -3.92
C PHE A 44 -2.47 5.71 -2.91
N LEU A 45 -3.56 6.47 -2.83
CA LEU A 45 -3.73 7.50 -1.82
C LEU A 45 -4.06 6.85 -0.49
N VAL A 46 -3.24 7.11 0.54
CA VAL A 46 -3.49 6.59 1.89
C VAL A 46 -4.61 7.39 2.53
N ASP A 47 -5.71 6.71 2.82
CA ASP A 47 -6.85 7.24 3.55
C ASP A 47 -7.18 6.30 4.71
N THR A 48 -7.02 6.78 5.94
CA THR A 48 -7.24 5.98 7.16
C THR A 48 -8.68 6.08 7.68
N GLY A 49 -9.56 6.86 7.05
CA GLY A 49 -10.95 7.02 7.45
C GLY A 49 -11.86 5.86 7.02
N PRO A 50 -11.81 5.43 5.74
CA PRO A 50 -12.63 4.33 5.22
C PRO A 50 -12.24 2.96 5.77
N SER A 51 -13.21 2.06 5.89
CA SER A 51 -12.99 0.64 6.23
C SER A 51 -12.57 -0.23 5.03
N CYS A 52 -12.64 0.30 3.81
CA CYS A 52 -12.29 -0.39 2.59
C CYS A 52 -11.49 0.51 1.64
N SER A 53 -10.70 -0.12 0.78
CA SER A 53 -10.02 0.57 -0.31
C SER A 53 -10.96 0.81 -1.49
N ILE A 54 -10.81 1.93 -2.17
CA ILE A 54 -11.56 2.28 -3.37
C ILE A 54 -10.58 2.32 -4.55
N ILE A 55 -10.95 1.67 -5.64
CA ILE A 55 -10.22 1.71 -6.91
C ILE A 55 -11.12 2.28 -8.00
N ASN A 56 -10.52 2.94 -8.98
CA ASN A 56 -11.26 3.40 -10.16
C ASN A 56 -11.65 2.20 -11.03
N SER A 57 -12.83 2.24 -11.66
CA SER A 57 -13.27 1.20 -12.58
C SER A 57 -12.30 0.99 -13.75
N SER A 58 -11.58 2.03 -14.17
CA SER A 58 -10.55 1.91 -15.20
C SER A 58 -9.41 0.97 -14.83
N VAL A 59 -9.13 0.78 -13.52
CA VAL A 59 -8.14 -0.20 -13.05
C VAL A 59 -8.68 -1.62 -13.24
N ILE A 60 -9.97 -1.83 -12.94
CA ILE A 60 -10.67 -3.11 -13.16
C ILE A 60 -10.64 -3.46 -14.64
N ASP A 61 -10.99 -2.51 -15.51
CA ASP A 61 -10.99 -2.68 -16.97
C ASP A 61 -9.58 -2.99 -17.50
N ALA A 62 -8.55 -2.25 -17.03
CA ALA A 62 -7.17 -2.43 -17.46
C ALA A 62 -6.60 -3.81 -17.05
N LEU A 63 -6.99 -4.29 -15.88
CA LEU A 63 -6.55 -5.58 -15.33
C LEU A 63 -7.46 -6.74 -15.74
N LYS A 64 -8.60 -6.46 -16.41
CA LYS A 64 -9.64 -7.44 -16.77
C LYS A 64 -10.11 -8.25 -15.57
N LEU A 65 -10.35 -7.59 -14.44
CA LEU A 65 -10.83 -8.23 -13.23
C LEU A 65 -12.33 -8.42 -13.24
N GLU A 66 -12.77 -9.51 -12.63
CA GLU A 66 -14.18 -9.74 -12.37
C GLU A 66 -14.59 -8.98 -11.11
N GLU A 67 -15.68 -8.22 -11.20
CA GLU A 67 -16.27 -7.49 -10.08
C GLU A 67 -17.66 -8.01 -9.76
N ASP A 68 -17.98 -8.09 -8.47
CA ASP A 68 -19.33 -8.35 -7.99
C ASP A 68 -20.12 -7.03 -7.95
N ARG A 69 -21.07 -6.90 -8.89
CA ARG A 69 -21.95 -5.73 -9.01
C ARG A 69 -23.19 -5.79 -8.13
N SER A 70 -23.37 -6.86 -7.35
CA SER A 70 -24.48 -6.93 -6.38
C SER A 70 -24.27 -5.97 -5.21
N VAL A 71 -23.02 -5.61 -4.91
CA VAL A 71 -22.65 -4.65 -3.87
C VAL A 71 -22.54 -3.24 -4.47
N THR A 72 -23.48 -2.37 -4.13
CA THR A 72 -23.46 -0.97 -4.56
C THR A 72 -23.62 -0.03 -3.38
N GLY A 73 -23.19 1.22 -3.54
CA GLY A 73 -23.29 2.21 -2.47
C GLY A 73 -22.82 3.59 -2.85
N VAL A 74 -22.77 4.48 -1.87
CA VAL A 74 -22.23 5.83 -2.02
C VAL A 74 -21.35 6.15 -0.83
N VAL A 75 -20.11 6.54 -1.10
CA VAL A 75 -19.14 6.98 -0.10
C VAL A 75 -18.88 8.48 -0.24
N ARG A 76 -18.32 9.09 0.81
CA ARG A 76 -17.87 10.49 0.78
C ARG A 76 -16.35 10.52 0.67
N SER A 77 -15.85 11.22 -0.32
CA SER A 77 -14.42 11.48 -0.49
C SER A 77 -13.94 12.57 0.45
N PHE A 78 -12.61 12.71 0.52
CA PHE A 78 -11.97 13.91 1.02
C PHE A 78 -12.55 15.17 0.35
N GLY A 79 -12.99 16.14 1.15
CA GLY A 79 -13.71 17.33 0.66
C GLY A 79 -15.24 17.17 0.53
N GLY A 80 -15.79 15.99 0.84
CA GLY A 80 -17.24 15.79 0.99
C GLY A 80 -18.00 15.38 -0.28
N ASN A 81 -17.32 15.26 -1.42
CA ASN A 81 -17.96 14.82 -2.67
C ASN A 81 -18.43 13.38 -2.57
N ARG A 82 -19.61 13.10 -3.11
CA ARG A 82 -20.21 11.76 -3.14
C ARG A 82 -19.64 10.95 -4.30
N ILE A 83 -19.13 9.77 -4.02
CA ILE A 83 -18.61 8.82 -5.01
C ILE A 83 -19.52 7.59 -5.00
N ALA A 84 -20.00 7.20 -6.18
CA ALA A 84 -20.78 5.97 -6.34
C ALA A 84 -19.85 4.75 -6.37
N ILE A 85 -20.13 3.77 -5.53
CA ILE A 85 -19.50 2.44 -5.55
C ILE A 85 -20.40 1.52 -6.38
N ARG A 86 -19.82 0.93 -7.42
CA ARG A 86 -20.55 0.16 -8.46
C ARG A 86 -20.35 -1.35 -8.37
N GLY A 87 -19.52 -1.79 -7.43
CA GLY A 87 -19.19 -3.19 -7.22
C GLY A 87 -18.11 -3.33 -6.15
N CYS A 88 -17.78 -4.58 -5.84
CA CYS A 88 -16.61 -4.93 -5.05
C CYS A 88 -15.87 -6.10 -5.71
N LEU A 89 -14.59 -6.26 -5.39
CA LEU A 89 -13.80 -7.41 -5.82
C LEU A 89 -12.70 -7.70 -4.81
N TRP A 90 -12.17 -8.92 -4.90
CA TRP A 90 -10.96 -9.32 -4.20
C TRP A 90 -9.79 -9.24 -5.19
N ALA A 91 -8.72 -8.55 -4.80
CA ALA A 91 -7.50 -8.44 -5.59
C ALA A 91 -6.27 -8.60 -4.72
N ASP A 92 -5.22 -9.19 -5.28
CA ASP A 92 -3.89 -9.22 -4.68
C ASP A 92 -3.31 -7.80 -4.67
N ILE A 93 -3.17 -7.22 -3.48
CA ILE A 93 -2.48 -5.95 -3.27
C ILE A 93 -1.11 -6.20 -2.66
N ALA A 94 -0.06 -5.64 -3.25
CA ALA A 94 1.29 -5.74 -2.72
C ALA A 94 1.96 -4.38 -2.53
N TYR A 95 2.73 -4.26 -1.45
CA TYR A 95 3.57 -3.10 -1.18
C TYR A 95 4.97 -3.56 -0.80
N ASN A 96 5.99 -3.14 -1.56
CA ASN A 96 7.39 -3.58 -1.39
C ASN A 96 7.54 -5.10 -1.25
N GLY A 97 6.87 -5.85 -2.13
CA GLY A 97 6.92 -7.31 -2.16
C GLY A 97 6.10 -8.01 -1.08
N ARG A 98 5.46 -7.29 -0.15
CA ARG A 98 4.53 -7.88 0.83
C ARG A 98 3.12 -7.86 0.27
N LYS A 99 2.52 -9.03 0.11
CA LYS A 99 1.14 -9.22 -0.36
C LYS A 99 0.15 -9.19 0.82
N HIS A 100 -1.02 -8.61 0.58
CA HIS A 100 -2.19 -8.69 1.45
C HIS A 100 -3.39 -9.15 0.62
N ARG A 101 -4.22 -10.02 1.19
CA ARG A 101 -5.42 -10.61 0.58
C ARG A 101 -6.57 -10.52 1.56
#